data_AF-A0A1C3UAH4-F1
#
_entry.id   AF-A0A1C3UAH4-F1
#
_cell.length_a   1.000
_cell.length_b   1.000
_cell.length_c   1.000
_cell.angle_alpha   90.00
_cell.angle_beta   90.00
_cell.angle_gamma   90.00
#
_symmetry.space_group_name_H-M   'P 1'
#
loop_
_entity.id
_entity.type
_entity.pdbx_description
1 polymer ?
#
loop_
_entity_poly.entity_id
_entity_poly.type
_entity_poly.pdbx_seq_one_letter_code
_entity_poly.pdbx_strand_id
1 'polypeptide(L)'
;MKSRRFVAVGILFAGFALGLVVLTATLAPAAAGEVRLGKNVRIGGHDFSNQTYDSKHRARIYLYNGKPRKEGCVWRKDGHGGHVKVCHLQRR
;
A
#
# COMPACT_ATOMS: atom_id res chain seq x y z
N MET A 1 43.32 -30.88 10.41
CA MET A 1 43.18 -29.61 9.66
C MET A 1 42.09 -29.61 8.57
N LYS A 2 41.04 -30.47 8.66
CA LYS A 2 40.00 -30.57 7.60
C LYS A 2 38.63 -30.01 8.01
N SER A 3 38.30 -29.97 9.30
CA SER A 3 36.96 -29.58 9.80
C SER A 3 36.67 -28.08 9.84
N ARG A 4 37.67 -27.21 10.10
CA ARG A 4 37.45 -25.75 10.22
C ARG A 4 37.05 -25.06 8.92
N ARG A 5 37.44 -25.64 7.76
CA ARG A 5 37.09 -25.11 6.43
C ARG A 5 35.61 -25.32 6.08
N PHE A 6 35.00 -26.43 6.53
CA PHE A 6 33.58 -26.70 6.28
C PHE A 6 32.65 -25.80 7.11
N VAL A 7 33.04 -25.49 8.35
CA VAL A 7 32.29 -24.58 9.23
C VAL A 7 32.30 -23.15 8.67
N ALA A 8 33.44 -22.66 8.19
CA ALA A 8 33.56 -21.34 7.58
C ALA A 8 32.75 -21.20 6.28
N VAL A 9 32.75 -22.23 5.45
CA VAL A 9 31.94 -22.28 4.22
C VAL A 9 30.45 -22.29 4.55
N GLY A 10 30.00 -23.07 5.53
CA GLY A 10 28.60 -23.09 5.96
C GLY A 10 28.10 -21.74 6.49
N ILE A 11 28.92 -21.00 7.24
CA ILE A 11 28.56 -19.67 7.76
C ILE A 11 28.49 -18.63 6.63
N LEU A 12 29.40 -18.69 5.66
CA LEU A 12 29.39 -17.80 4.49
C LEU A 12 28.17 -18.05 3.59
N PHE A 13 27.82 -19.33 3.36
CA PHE A 13 26.62 -19.68 2.61
C PHE A 13 25.34 -19.29 3.36
N ALA A 14 25.30 -19.47 4.68
CA ALA A 14 24.17 -19.04 5.50
C ALA A 14 24.01 -17.51 5.48
N GLY A 15 25.09 -16.75 5.62
CA GLY A 15 25.07 -15.29 5.54
C GLY A 15 24.66 -14.76 4.17
N PHE A 16 25.13 -15.39 3.09
CA PHE A 16 24.74 -15.04 1.72
C PHE A 16 23.27 -15.36 1.43
N ALA A 17 22.79 -16.53 1.86
CA ALA A 17 21.38 -16.91 1.74
C ALA A 17 20.48 -15.97 2.55
N LEU A 18 20.87 -15.62 3.77
CA LEU A 18 20.14 -14.66 4.60
C LEU A 18 20.09 -13.26 3.96
N GLY A 19 21.23 -12.81 3.40
CA GLY A 19 21.32 -11.54 2.67
C GLY A 19 20.40 -11.49 1.46
N LEU A 20 20.32 -12.57 0.68
CA LEU A 20 19.40 -12.71 -0.44
C LEU A 20 17.93 -12.65 -0.01
N VAL A 21 17.56 -13.33 1.08
CA VAL A 21 16.18 -13.31 1.60
C VAL A 21 15.78 -11.90 2.04
N VAL A 22 16.64 -11.20 2.78
CA VAL A 22 16.39 -9.82 3.21
C VAL A 22 16.27 -8.87 2.00
N LEU A 23 17.12 -9.05 0.99
CA LEU A 23 17.06 -8.27 -0.24
C LEU A 23 15.72 -8.51 -0.96
N THR A 24 15.27 -9.76 -1.12
CA THR A 24 13.97 -10.04 -1.74
C THR A 24 12.77 -9.51 -0.95
N ALA A 25 12.85 -9.51 0.39
CA ALA A 25 11.78 -9.01 1.25
C ALA A 25 11.63 -7.48 1.18
N THR A 26 12.73 -6.75 0.95
CA THR A 26 12.72 -5.28 0.84
C THR A 26 12.38 -4.78 -0.56
N LEU A 27 12.63 -5.59 -1.59
CA LEU A 27 12.30 -5.28 -2.98
C LEU A 27 10.90 -5.73 -3.41
N ALA A 28 10.21 -6.52 -2.59
CA ALA A 28 8.81 -6.83 -2.84
C ALA A 28 8.00 -5.53 -2.77
N PRO A 29 7.32 -5.12 -3.87
CA PRO A 29 6.38 -4.02 -3.81
C PRO A 29 5.40 -4.33 -2.69
N ALA A 30 5.13 -3.39 -1.79
CA ALA A 30 4.04 -3.52 -0.84
C ALA A 30 2.80 -3.89 -1.65
N ALA A 31 2.36 -5.14 -1.56
CA ALA A 31 1.22 -5.61 -2.32
C ALA A 31 0.07 -4.69 -1.91
N ALA A 32 -0.44 -3.91 -2.86
CA ALA A 32 -1.59 -3.06 -2.65
C ALA A 32 -2.78 -4.01 -2.39
N GLY A 33 -2.95 -4.38 -1.13
CA GLY A 33 -3.99 -5.28 -0.70
C GLY A 33 -5.35 -4.67 -0.97
N GLU A 34 -6.32 -5.53 -1.26
CA GLU A 34 -7.71 -5.11 -1.41
C GLU A 34 -8.23 -4.59 -0.06
N VAL A 35 -8.75 -3.37 -0.05
CA VAL A 35 -9.36 -2.73 1.12
C VAL A 35 -10.87 -2.72 0.92
N ARG A 36 -11.60 -3.42 1.80
CA ARG A 36 -13.06 -3.43 1.82
C ARG A 36 -13.57 -2.55 2.95
N LEU A 37 -14.25 -1.46 2.62
CA LEU A 37 -14.93 -0.62 3.59
C LEU A 37 -16.31 -1.22 3.88
N GLY A 38 -16.56 -1.53 5.15
CA GLY A 38 -17.83 -2.09 5.61
C GLY A 38 -18.97 -1.08 5.58
N LYS A 39 -20.05 -1.41 6.30
CA LYS A 39 -21.20 -0.52 6.46
C LYS A 39 -20.87 0.67 7.39
N ASN A 40 -21.52 1.81 7.16
CA ASN A 40 -21.42 3.02 7.96
C ASN A 40 -20.01 3.63 8.05
N VAL A 41 -19.16 3.40 7.06
CA VAL A 41 -17.83 4.00 7.01
C VAL A 41 -17.97 5.41 6.43
N ARG A 42 -17.60 6.42 7.22
CA ARG A 42 -17.61 7.83 6.78
C ARG A 42 -16.23 8.45 6.91
N ILE A 43 -15.84 9.22 5.91
CA ILE A 43 -14.56 9.92 5.87
C ILE A 43 -14.84 11.37 5.52
N GLY A 44 -14.42 12.32 6.37
CA GLY A 44 -14.71 13.74 6.18
C GLY A 44 -16.21 14.06 6.01
N GLY A 45 -17.08 13.31 6.69
CA GLY A 45 -18.54 13.42 6.57
C GLY A 45 -19.17 12.81 5.31
N HIS A 46 -18.37 12.30 4.35
CA HIS A 46 -18.87 11.59 3.17
C HIS A 46 -19.03 10.11 3.42
N ASP A 47 -20.01 9.49 2.75
CA ASP A 47 -20.27 8.06 2.85
C ASP A 47 -19.31 7.26 1.95
N PHE A 48 -18.58 6.36 2.58
CA PHE A 48 -17.66 5.40 1.97
C PHE A 48 -18.09 3.94 2.24
N SER A 49 -19.31 3.74 2.70
CA SER A 49 -19.85 2.42 3.03
C SER A 49 -19.88 1.49 1.83
N ASN A 50 -19.55 0.22 2.06
CA ASN A 50 -19.61 -0.87 1.07
C ASN A 50 -18.77 -0.61 -0.20
N GLN A 51 -17.68 0.16 -0.08
CA GLN A 51 -16.75 0.39 -1.17
C GLN A 51 -15.51 -0.48 -1.04
N THR A 52 -15.09 -1.07 -2.15
CA THR A 52 -13.87 -1.86 -2.25
C THR A 52 -12.84 -1.10 -3.07
N TYR A 53 -11.60 -1.08 -2.60
CA TYR A 53 -10.48 -0.49 -3.29
C TYR A 53 -9.40 -1.53 -3.51
N ASP A 54 -8.98 -1.69 -4.75
CA ASP A 54 -7.98 -2.66 -5.19
C ASP A 54 -6.89 -1.95 -6.02
N SER A 55 -6.00 -2.71 -6.67
CA SER A 55 -4.92 -2.14 -7.48
C SER A 55 -5.40 -1.32 -8.68
N LYS A 56 -6.59 -1.61 -9.22
CA LYS A 56 -7.22 -0.95 -10.37
C LYS A 56 -8.27 0.09 -9.95
N HIS A 57 -8.90 -0.06 -8.79
CA HIS A 57 -9.89 0.86 -8.24
C HIS A 57 -9.36 1.44 -6.94
N ARG A 58 -8.63 2.55 -7.02
CA ARG A 58 -7.94 3.13 -5.85
C ARG A 58 -8.67 4.36 -5.32
N ALA A 59 -8.42 4.73 -4.07
CA ALA A 59 -8.83 6.01 -3.51
C ALA A 59 -7.63 6.82 -3.02
N ARG A 60 -7.69 8.13 -3.25
CA ARG A 60 -6.81 9.14 -2.62
C ARG A 60 -7.69 10.15 -1.92
N ILE A 61 -7.63 10.16 -0.59
CA ILE A 61 -8.50 11.00 0.24
C ILE A 61 -7.64 12.03 0.96
N TYR A 62 -7.86 13.30 0.63
CA TYR A 62 -7.23 14.44 1.27
C TYR A 62 -8.20 15.05 2.28
N LEU A 63 -7.79 15.11 3.55
CA LEU A 63 -8.54 15.70 4.64
C LEU A 63 -7.97 17.07 5.02
N TYR A 64 -8.80 18.11 4.99
CA TYR A 64 -8.41 19.49 5.28
C TYR A 64 -9.06 20.00 6.57
N ASN A 65 -8.35 20.77 7.38
CA ASN A 65 -8.93 21.34 8.62
C ASN A 65 -9.98 22.43 8.35
N GLY A 66 -9.96 23.05 7.17
CA GLY A 66 -10.96 24.01 6.70
C GLY A 66 -11.62 23.55 5.39
N LYS A 67 -12.55 24.35 4.87
CA LYS A 67 -13.26 24.03 3.63
C LYS A 67 -12.29 23.93 2.44
N PRO A 68 -12.16 22.77 1.77
CA PRO A 68 -11.29 22.65 0.61
C PRO A 68 -11.84 23.46 -0.57
N ARG A 69 -10.93 24.01 -1.40
CA ARG A 69 -11.29 24.81 -2.59
C ARG A 69 -12.16 24.05 -3.60
N LYS A 70 -12.01 22.72 -3.66
CA LYS A 70 -12.74 21.81 -4.56
C LYS A 70 -13.26 20.63 -3.75
N GLU A 71 -14.24 20.89 -2.89
CA GLU A 71 -14.82 19.84 -2.05
C GLU A 71 -15.53 18.78 -2.89
N GLY A 72 -15.33 17.51 -2.52
CA GLY A 72 -15.99 16.36 -3.13
C GLY A 72 -15.03 15.30 -3.65
N CYS A 73 -15.61 14.28 -4.29
CA CYS A 73 -14.91 13.13 -4.84
C CYS A 73 -15.09 13.04 -6.35
N VAL A 74 -14.02 12.78 -7.08
CA VAL A 74 -14.05 12.59 -8.53
C VAL A 74 -13.26 11.35 -8.94
N TRP A 75 -13.79 10.60 -9.89
CA TRP A 75 -13.05 9.51 -10.50
C TRP A 75 -12.15 10.04 -11.63
N ARG A 76 -10.90 9.58 -11.63
CA ARG A 76 -9.91 9.89 -12.67
C ARG A 76 -9.34 8.59 -13.21
N LYS A 77 -9.11 8.53 -14.51
CA LYS A 77 -8.32 7.44 -15.11
C LYS A 77 -6.88 7.57 -14.64
N ASP A 78 -6.23 6.45 -14.35
CA ASP A 78 -4.88 6.44 -13.78
C ASP A 78 -3.75 6.24 -14.80
N GLY A 79 -4.10 6.10 -16.08
CA GLY A 79 -3.16 5.91 -17.18
C GLY A 79 -2.70 4.46 -17.39
N HIS A 80 -3.04 3.54 -16.48
CA HIS A 80 -2.62 2.14 -16.50
C HIS A 80 -3.79 1.15 -16.57
N GLY A 81 -4.96 1.62 -17.04
CA GLY A 81 -6.17 0.82 -17.13
C GLY A 81 -6.99 0.75 -15.82
N GLY A 82 -6.64 1.56 -14.83
CA GLY A 82 -7.38 1.72 -13.58
C GLY A 82 -8.00 3.11 -13.42
N HIS A 83 -8.68 3.28 -12.28
CA HIS A 83 -9.32 4.50 -11.85
C HIS A 83 -8.92 4.84 -10.41
N VAL A 84 -8.71 6.13 -10.14
CA VAL A 84 -8.49 6.66 -8.80
C VAL A 84 -9.61 7.61 -8.44
N LYS A 85 -10.31 7.32 -7.35
CA LYS A 85 -11.24 8.24 -6.71
C LYS A 85 -10.44 9.24 -5.89
N VAL A 86 -10.34 10.47 -6.37
CA VAL A 86 -9.66 11.55 -5.67
C VAL A 86 -10.70 12.37 -4.93
N CYS A 87 -10.55 12.44 -3.60
CA CYS A 87 -11.46 13.15 -2.73
C CYS A 87 -10.73 14.27 -1.98
N HIS A 88 -11.31 15.46 -1.98
CA HIS A 88 -10.88 16.56 -1.13
C HIS A 88 -12.02 16.88 -0.17
N LEU A 89 -11.85 16.53 1.09
CA LEU A 89 -12.91 16.58 2.10
C LEU A 89 -12.47 17.41 3.28
N GLN A 90 -13.41 18.12 3.90
CA GLN A 90 -13.16 18.76 5.17
C GLN A 90 -13.13 17.71 6.30
N ARG A 91 -12.21 17.88 7.24
CA ARG A 91 -12.17 17.11 8.48
C ARG A 91 -13.39 17.50 9.32
N ARG A 92 -14.13 16.49 9.76
CA ARG A 92 -15.29 16.62 10.64
C ARG A 92 -14.98 15.96 11.96
#